data_AF-A0A8C7GNX5-F1
#
_entry.id   AF-A0A8C7GNX5-F1
#
_cell.length_a   1.000
_cell.length_b   1.000
_cell.length_c   1.000
_cell.angle_alpha   90.00
_cell.angle_beta   90.00
_cell.angle_gamma   90.00
#
_symmetry.space_group_name_H-M   'P 1'
#
loop_
_entity.id
_entity.type
_entity.pdbx_description
1 polymer ?
#
loop_
_entity_poly.entity_id
_entity_poly.type
_entity_poly.pdbx_seq_one_letter_code
_entity_poly.pdbx_strand_id
1 'polypeptide(L)'
;MLTGLLYCSVPVTGMGQQVGAYGVQDTLRSGFSSVKNELLPSHALELSEKNFQLNQDKMNFSNLRNIQGLHAPLKLQMEYRAARQIQRLPFLQSSHLALDTLKGNDESISFEDILNDPSQSEMVGEPHVMMEYKLGLM
;
A
#
# COMPACT_ATOMS: atom_id res chain seq x y z
N MET A 1 -14.56 21.07 -25.30
CA MET A 1 -14.31 19.62 -25.13
C MET A 1 -13.63 19.40 -23.78
N LEU A 2 -14.41 19.48 -22.70
CA LEU A 2 -13.92 19.49 -21.32
C LEU A 2 -14.91 18.68 -20.47
N THR A 3 -14.99 17.38 -20.73
CA THR A 3 -15.78 16.43 -19.93
C THR A 3 -14.93 15.20 -19.69
N GLY A 4 -14.09 15.27 -18.67
CA GLY A 4 -13.21 14.19 -18.26
C GLY A 4 -12.79 14.34 -16.80
N LEU A 5 -13.69 14.83 -15.94
CA LEU A 5 -13.55 14.58 -14.51
C LEU A 5 -13.82 13.08 -14.32
N LEU A 6 -12.72 12.33 -14.32
CA LEU A 6 -12.63 10.95 -13.88
C LEU A 6 -13.25 10.86 -12.50
N TYR A 7 -14.55 10.52 -12.46
CA TYR A 7 -15.10 9.80 -11.34
C TYR A 7 -14.13 8.65 -11.07
N CYS A 8 -13.50 8.63 -9.89
CA CYS A 8 -12.95 7.41 -9.31
C CYS A 8 -14.12 6.45 -9.08
N SER A 9 -14.61 5.88 -10.17
CA SER A 9 -15.48 4.71 -10.17
C SER A 9 -14.56 3.54 -9.85
N VAL A 10 -14.18 3.43 -8.57
CA VAL A 10 -13.97 2.11 -8.01
C VAL A 10 -15.30 1.41 -8.29
N PRO A 11 -15.34 0.34 -9.12
CA PRO A 11 -16.57 -0.36 -9.30
C PRO A 11 -16.95 -0.85 -7.90
N VAL A 12 -18.04 -0.29 -7.36
CA VAL A 12 -18.84 -1.00 -6.37
C VAL A 12 -19.46 -2.14 -7.17
N THR A 13 -18.63 -3.14 -7.51
CA THR A 13 -19.12 -4.41 -8.01
C THR A 13 -20.01 -4.89 -6.91
N GLY A 14 -21.31 -4.99 -7.20
CA GLY A 14 -22.32 -5.32 -6.23
C GLY A 14 -21.90 -6.55 -5.42
N MET A 15 -21.45 -6.31 -4.20
CA MET A 15 -21.34 -7.31 -3.14
C MET A 15 -22.76 -7.56 -2.59
N GLY A 16 -23.75 -7.63 -3.49
CA GLY A 16 -25.02 -8.21 -3.16
C GLY A 16 -24.79 -9.71 -3.15
N GLN A 17 -25.14 -10.33 -2.02
CA GLN A 17 -25.15 -11.78 -1.83
C GLN A 17 -25.46 -12.49 -3.18
N GLN A 18 -24.55 -13.34 -3.66
CA GLN A 18 -24.84 -14.24 -4.78
C GLN A 18 -25.76 -15.33 -4.25
N VAL A 19 -27.02 -14.96 -4.03
CA VAL A 19 -28.06 -15.85 -3.58
C VAL A 19 -28.29 -16.84 -4.71
N GLY A 20 -28.08 -18.13 -4.44
CA GLY A 20 -28.35 -19.19 -5.41
C GLY A 20 -29.81 -19.16 -5.85
N ALA A 21 -30.13 -19.87 -6.94
CA ALA A 21 -31.48 -19.89 -7.55
C ALA A 21 -32.63 -20.21 -6.57
N TYR A 22 -32.32 -20.77 -5.40
CA TYR A 22 -33.27 -21.16 -4.36
C TYR A 22 -33.24 -20.28 -3.10
N GLY A 23 -32.62 -19.10 -3.13
CA GLY A 23 -32.57 -18.25 -1.93
C GLY A 23 -31.47 -18.60 -0.94
N VAL A 24 -30.66 -19.63 -1.22
CA VAL A 24 -29.61 -20.15 -0.34
C VAL A 24 -28.22 -19.76 -0.87
N GLN A 25 -27.34 -19.32 0.02
CA GLN A 25 -25.94 -19.01 -0.29
C GLN A 25 -25.20 -20.28 -0.72
N ASP A 26 -24.56 -20.24 -1.90
CA ASP A 26 -23.76 -21.36 -2.39
C ASP A 26 -22.34 -21.34 -1.78
N THR A 27 -22.21 -21.91 -0.58
CA THR A 27 -20.95 -21.97 0.17
C THR A 27 -19.79 -22.64 -0.58
N LEU A 28 -20.04 -23.52 -1.56
CA LEU A 28 -18.99 -24.19 -2.33
C LEU A 28 -18.37 -23.26 -3.39
N ARG A 29 -19.15 -22.31 -3.90
CA ARG A 29 -18.69 -21.35 -4.92
C ARG A 29 -18.29 -20.00 -4.33
N SER A 30 -19.02 -19.52 -3.32
CA SER A 30 -18.81 -18.22 -2.69
C SER A 30 -18.04 -18.27 -1.36
N GLY A 31 -17.74 -19.48 -0.85
CA GLY A 31 -17.11 -19.66 0.46
C GLY A 31 -18.09 -19.45 1.63
N PHE A 32 -17.58 -19.61 2.86
CA PHE A 32 -18.36 -19.36 4.08
C PHE A 32 -18.67 -17.87 4.25
N SER A 33 -19.89 -17.54 4.69
CA SER A 33 -20.27 -16.15 4.99
C SER A 33 -19.47 -15.63 6.18
N SER A 34 -18.77 -14.51 5.97
CA SER A 34 -18.09 -13.77 7.02
C SER A 34 -18.76 -12.42 7.17
N VAL A 35 -19.13 -12.04 8.39
CA VAL A 35 -19.80 -10.76 8.69
C VAL A 35 -18.97 -9.58 8.16
N LYS A 36 -17.63 -9.69 8.18
CA LYS A 36 -16.71 -8.67 7.63
C LYS A 36 -16.85 -8.48 6.12
N ASN A 37 -17.26 -9.53 5.40
CA ASN A 37 -17.45 -9.51 3.95
C ASN A 37 -18.85 -9.03 3.54
N GLU A 38 -19.83 -9.12 4.44
CA GLU A 38 -21.21 -8.65 4.22
C GLU A 38 -21.41 -7.19 4.65
N LEU A 39 -20.47 -6.63 5.40
CA LEU A 39 -20.46 -5.22 5.77
C LEU A 39 -20.16 -4.37 4.53
N LEU A 40 -21.19 -3.71 4.03
CA LEU A 40 -21.03 -2.64 3.05
C LEU A 40 -20.29 -1.46 3.72
N PRO A 41 -19.44 -0.73 2.97
CA PRO A 41 -18.84 0.50 3.46
C PRO A 41 -19.95 1.43 3.94
N SER A 42 -19.80 1.96 5.16
CA SER A 42 -20.84 2.82 5.75
C SER A 42 -20.92 4.16 5.03
N HIS A 43 -19.79 4.60 4.47
CA HIS A 43 -19.67 5.87 3.78
C HIS A 43 -19.11 5.70 2.37
N ALA A 44 -19.65 6.44 1.40
CA ALA A 44 -19.22 6.36 0.00
C ALA A 44 -17.72 6.67 -0.19
N LEU A 45 -17.13 7.52 0.65
CA LEU A 45 -15.71 7.84 0.61
C LEU A 45 -14.83 6.85 1.38
N GLU A 46 -15.38 5.96 2.20
CA GLU A 46 -14.59 5.06 3.04
C GLU A 46 -13.66 4.17 2.20
N LEU A 47 -14.17 3.63 1.09
CA LEU A 47 -13.36 2.86 0.16
C LEU A 47 -12.32 3.72 -0.58
N SER A 48 -12.65 4.98 -0.85
CA SER A 48 -11.77 5.92 -1.54
C SER A 48 -10.57 6.28 -0.66
N GLU A 49 -10.83 6.65 0.60
CA GLU A 49 -9.80 7.00 1.58
C GLU A 49 -8.90 5.79 1.88
N LYS A 50 -9.48 4.60 2.07
CA LYS A 50 -8.71 3.36 2.26
C LYS A 50 -7.74 3.06 1.11
N ASN A 51 -8.09 3.45 -0.12
CA ASN A 51 -7.28 3.21 -1.32
C ASN A 51 -6.60 4.47 -1.86
N PHE A 52 -6.57 5.55 -1.08
CA PHE A 52 -6.13 6.86 -1.56
C PHE A 52 -4.72 6.82 -2.14
N GLN A 53 -3.76 6.26 -1.39
CA GLN A 53 -2.36 6.18 -1.81
C GLN A 53 -2.19 5.34 -3.08
N LEU A 54 -2.83 4.16 -3.14
CA LEU A 54 -2.74 3.28 -4.31
C LEU A 54 -3.33 3.93 -5.57
N ASN A 55 -4.44 4.65 -5.40
CA ASN A 55 -5.06 5.38 -6.50
C ASN A 55 -4.17 6.55 -6.97
N GLN A 56 -3.57 7.28 -6.03
CA GLN A 56 -2.63 8.36 -6.35
C GLN A 56 -1.42 7.84 -7.13
N ASP A 57 -0.78 6.77 -6.65
CA ASP A 57 0.36 6.14 -7.33
C ASP A 57 -0.01 5.67 -8.73
N LYS A 58 -1.18 5.03 -8.88
CA LYS A 58 -1.69 4.58 -10.18
C LYS A 58 -1.91 5.74 -11.15
N MET A 59 -2.48 6.85 -10.68
CA MET A 59 -2.66 8.06 -11.48
C MET A 59 -1.29 8.64 -11.89
N ASN A 60 -0.35 8.73 -10.96
CA ASN A 60 1.00 9.25 -11.20
C ASN A 60 1.73 8.42 -12.26
N PHE A 61 1.72 7.09 -12.15
CA PHE A 61 2.34 6.21 -13.16
C PHE A 61 1.66 6.29 -14.53
N SER A 62 0.33 6.44 -14.56
CA SER A 62 -0.40 6.66 -15.81
C SER A 62 0.00 7.98 -16.47
N ASN A 63 0.10 9.06 -15.68
CA ASN A 63 0.52 10.37 -16.18
C ASN A 63 1.97 10.34 -16.68
N LEU A 64 2.88 9.73 -15.92
CA LEU A 64 4.28 9.57 -16.31
C LEU A 64 4.41 8.81 -17.64
N ARG A 65 3.62 7.74 -17.81
CA ARG A 65 3.54 7.00 -19.07
C ARG A 65 3.02 7.87 -20.23
N ASN A 66 2.02 8.70 -19.98
CA ASN A 66 1.45 9.56 -21.01
C ASN A 66 2.42 10.65 -21.47
N ILE A 67 3.23 11.20 -20.56
CA ILE A 67 4.17 12.29 -20.85
C ILE A 67 5.48 11.75 -21.46
N GLN A 68 6.06 10.71 -20.85
CA GLN A 68 7.41 10.24 -21.16
C GLN A 68 7.41 8.90 -21.91
N GLY A 69 6.28 8.18 -21.96
CA GLY A 69 6.19 6.85 -22.56
C GLY A 69 6.41 5.72 -21.55
N LEU A 70 6.39 4.47 -22.03
CA LEU A 70 6.38 3.27 -21.19
C LEU A 70 7.68 3.00 -20.43
N HIS A 71 8.82 3.55 -20.88
CA HIS A 71 10.11 3.34 -20.24
C HIS A 71 10.24 4.05 -18.88
N ALA A 72 9.61 5.22 -18.74
CA ALA A 72 9.66 6.02 -17.52
C ALA A 72 9.07 5.31 -16.29
N PRO A 73 7.83 4.77 -16.32
CA PRO A 73 7.27 4.08 -15.16
C PRO A 73 8.03 2.79 -14.83
N LEU A 74 8.55 2.08 -15.84
CA LEU A 74 9.37 0.90 -15.62
C LEU A 74 10.68 1.23 -14.91
N LYS A 75 11.38 2.28 -15.35
CA LYS A 75 12.61 2.75 -14.70
C LYS A 75 12.35 3.11 -13.24
N LEU A 76 11.31 3.91 -12.97
CA LEU A 76 10.96 4.31 -11.62
C LEU A 76 10.58 3.11 -10.72
N GLN A 77 9.84 2.13 -11.26
CA GLN A 77 9.54 0.89 -10.53
C GLN A 77 10.79 0.06 -10.21
N MET A 78 11.78 0.03 -11.12
CA MET A 78 13.06 -0.63 -10.84
C MET A 78 13.84 0.11 -9.75
N GLU A 79 13.86 1.43 -9.79
CA GLU A 79 14.50 2.27 -8.75
C GLU A 79 13.85 2.05 -7.39
N TYR A 80 12.51 2.00 -7.30
CA TYR A 80 11.81 1.66 -6.06
C TYR A 80 12.22 0.29 -5.48
N ARG A 81 12.36 -0.72 -6.35
CA ARG A 81 12.81 -2.06 -5.91
C ARG A 81 14.24 -2.03 -5.41
N ALA A 82 15.13 -1.33 -6.11
CA ALA A 82 16.52 -1.18 -5.71
C ALA A 82 16.63 -0.43 -4.37
N ALA A 83 15.94 0.70 -4.21
CA ALA A 83 15.93 1.49 -2.98
C ALA A 83 15.40 0.69 -1.78
N ARG A 84 14.39 -0.17 -1.99
CA ARG A 84 13.84 -1.05 -0.95
C ARG A 84 14.79 -2.16 -0.50
N GLN A 85 15.73 -2.56 -1.36
CA GLN A 85 16.69 -3.62 -1.03
C GLN A 85 17.89 -3.12 -0.22
N ILE A 86 18.09 -1.81 -0.12
CA ILE A 86 19.20 -1.23 0.66
C ILE A 86 18.96 -1.50 2.15
N GLN A 87 19.64 -2.50 2.68
CA GLN A 87 19.59 -2.84 4.10
C GLN A 87 20.72 -2.15 4.86
N ARG A 88 20.38 -1.61 6.03
CA ARG A 88 21.37 -1.15 7.02
C ARG A 88 21.82 -2.35 7.87
N LEU A 89 22.78 -2.09 8.77
CA LEU A 89 23.21 -3.08 9.75
C LEU A 89 21.99 -3.58 10.56
N PRO A 90 21.97 -4.85 10.99
CA PRO A 90 20.77 -5.48 11.57
C PRO A 90 20.25 -4.86 12.86
N PHE A 91 21.06 -4.03 13.53
CA PHE A 91 20.67 -3.28 14.72
C PHE A 91 20.13 -1.88 14.42
N LEU A 92 20.16 -1.44 13.16
CA LEU A 92 19.67 -0.14 12.74
C LEU A 92 18.49 -0.35 11.79
N GLN A 93 17.30 0.07 12.22
CA GLN A 93 16.13 0.05 11.36
C GLN A 93 16.38 0.93 10.12
N SER A 94 15.90 0.47 8.96
CA SER A 94 15.96 1.26 7.74
C SER A 94 14.82 2.28 7.74
N SER A 95 15.18 3.56 7.71
CA SER A 95 14.23 4.67 7.60
C SER A 95 13.68 4.90 6.19
N HIS A 96 13.98 4.03 5.22
CA HIS A 96 13.51 4.08 3.83
C HIS A 96 13.68 5.43 3.07
N LEU A 97 14.53 6.34 3.57
CA LEU A 97 14.72 7.69 3.02
C LEU A 97 14.83 7.76 1.48
N ALA A 98 15.66 6.90 0.88
CA ALA A 98 15.84 6.90 -0.57
C ALA A 98 14.55 6.53 -1.33
N LEU A 99 13.74 5.62 -0.76
CA LEU A 99 12.44 5.24 -1.33
C LEU A 99 11.44 6.40 -1.17
N ASP A 100 11.47 7.09 -0.04
CA ASP A 100 10.55 8.20 0.24
C ASP A 100 10.81 9.41 -0.65
N THR A 101 12.08 9.75 -0.89
CA THR A 101 12.47 10.78 -1.88
C THR A 101 12.03 10.41 -3.30
N LEU A 102 12.15 9.14 -3.70
CA LEU A 102 11.66 8.71 -5.02
C LEU A 102 10.13 8.76 -5.13
N LYS A 103 9.40 8.70 -4.01
CA LYS A 103 7.94 8.86 -3.98
C LYS A 103 7.50 10.32 -3.84
N GLY A 104 8.41 11.21 -3.45
CA GLY A 104 8.10 12.60 -3.11
C GLY A 104 7.40 12.76 -1.77
N ASN A 105 7.52 11.77 -0.87
CA ASN A 105 6.92 11.84 0.46
C ASN A 105 7.69 12.78 1.39
N ASP A 106 8.95 13.08 1.09
CA ASP A 106 9.84 13.96 1.86
C ASP A 106 9.46 15.44 1.79
N GLU A 107 8.59 15.83 0.86
CA GLU A 107 8.08 17.20 0.73
C GLU A 107 6.91 17.50 1.69
N SER A 108 6.28 16.47 2.25
CA SER A 108 5.07 16.60 3.09
C SER A 108 5.24 15.94 4.44
N ILE A 109 4.78 16.59 5.51
CA ILE A 109 4.81 16.03 6.87
C ILE A 109 3.49 15.30 7.14
N SER A 110 3.58 14.02 7.49
CA SER A 110 2.45 13.15 7.81
C SER A 110 2.34 12.92 9.33
N PHE A 111 1.18 12.39 9.77
CA PHE A 111 0.96 12.10 11.20
C PHE A 111 1.94 11.07 11.76
N GLU A 112 2.42 10.17 10.90
CA GLU A 112 3.40 9.12 11.20
C GLU A 112 4.77 9.70 11.57
N ASP A 113 5.15 10.86 11.01
CA ASP A 113 6.41 11.55 11.34
C ASP A 113 6.38 12.15 12.76
N ILE A 114 5.19 12.55 13.22
CA ILE A 114 5.01 13.20 14.54
C ILE A 114 4.89 12.15 15.64
N LEU A 115 4.17 11.06 15.37
CA LEU A 115 3.80 10.09 16.39
C LEU A 115 4.77 8.92 16.55
N ASN A 116 5.74 8.77 15.63
CA ASN A 116 6.75 7.70 15.50
C ASN A 116 6.23 6.28 15.81
N ASP A 117 6.37 5.36 14.86
CA ASP A 117 6.04 3.96 15.11
C ASP A 117 6.95 3.42 16.25
N PRO A 118 6.41 2.78 17.32
CA PRO A 118 7.23 2.19 18.36
C PRO A 118 8.23 1.14 17.83
N SER A 119 7.98 0.57 16.64
CA SER A 119 8.93 -0.31 15.94
C SER A 119 10.15 0.41 15.35
N GLN A 120 10.07 1.73 15.17
CA GLN A 120 11.13 2.62 14.69
C GLN A 120 11.82 3.35 15.85
N SER A 121 11.61 2.90 17.10
CA SER A 121 12.28 3.47 18.26
C SER A 121 13.79 3.27 18.15
N GLU A 122 14.57 4.34 18.35
CA GLU A 122 16.05 4.32 18.40
C GLU A 122 16.62 3.57 19.63
N MET A 123 15.84 2.68 20.25
CA MET A 123 16.33 1.81 21.32
C MET A 123 17.23 0.73 20.72
N VAL A 124 18.49 1.09 20.50
CA VAL A 124 19.52 0.22 19.92
C VAL A 124 19.83 -0.89 20.93
N GLY A 125 19.45 -2.13 20.60
CA GLY A 125 19.95 -3.31 21.32
C GLY A 125 21.46 -3.46 21.12
N GLU A 126 22.12 -4.26 21.97
CA GLU A 126 23.56 -4.48 21.84
C GLU A 126 23.89 -5.01 20.42
N PRO A 127 24.77 -4.31 19.65
CA PRO A 127 25.00 -4.62 18.24
C PRO A 127 25.44 -6.07 17.99
N HIS A 128 26.16 -6.66 18.94
CA HIS A 128 26.64 -8.04 18.87
C HIS A 128 25.47 -9.04 18.90
N VAL A 129 24.58 -8.91 19.89
CA VAL A 129 23.43 -9.80 20.08
C VAL A 129 22.45 -9.72 18.90
N MET A 130 22.18 -8.52 18.39
CA MET A 130 21.30 -8.35 17.23
C MET A 130 21.91 -8.94 15.94
N MET A 131 23.23 -8.91 15.81
CA MET A 131 23.93 -9.53 14.67
C MET A 131 23.90 -11.06 14.76
N GLU A 132 24.13 -11.62 15.94
CA GLU A 132 24.05 -13.08 16.19
C GLU A 132 22.63 -13.61 15.92
N TYR A 133 21.60 -12.90 16.38
CA TYR A 133 20.20 -13.25 16.09
C TYR A 133 19.89 -13.21 14.59
N LYS A 134 20.38 -12.18 13.85
CA LYS A 134 20.18 -12.08 12.40
C LYS A 134 20.88 -13.20 11.63
N LEU A 135 22.05 -13.63 12.10
CA LEU A 135 22.84 -14.71 11.53
C LEU A 135 22.37 -16.11 11.97
N GLY A 136 21.44 -16.21 12.92
CA GLY A 136 20.91 -17.47 13.45
C GLY A 136 21.90 -18.22 14.35
N LEU A 137 22.77 -17.50 15.04
CA LEU A 137 23.81 -18.05 15.93
C LEU A 137 23.35 -18.17 17.40
N MET A 138 22.22 -17.54 17.76
CA MET A 138 21.48 -17.68 19.03
C MET A 138 20.03 -18.08 18.73
#